data_AF-A0A2V9FUD5-F1
#
_entry.id   AF-A0A2V9FUD5-F1
#
_cell.length_a   1.000
_cell.length_b   1.000
_cell.length_c   1.000
_cell.angle_alpha   90.00
_cell.angle_beta   90.00
_cell.angle_gamma   90.00
#
_symmetry.space_group_name_H-M   'P 1'
#
loop_
_entity.id
_entity.type
_entity.pdbx_description
1 polymer ?
#
loop_
_entity_poly.entity_id
_entity_poly.type
_entity_poly.pdbx_seq_one_letter_code
_entity_poly.pdbx_strand_id
1 'polypeptide(L)'
;MTMFHKLSSSAIFRFGFLVAFFLGSFALVLSARAQIGNATLGGTVMDPSGAAVADAELTLVSQATSFEAKATSNERGEYTFRNVTPGTYDLKVVKAGFQNYVQKGIVLTINQSGRADATLKVGTTSETVTVEGENTLINYDNGTVQGGIDPETVKDLPLIVSGKPRSSASFAVLLPGVSTGSSNEAFNARINGGLQSGDEALLDGATMQEGFMSQSGMVSIQGDFQMSPDMVQEVKVLTSAYAPEYGSSSSGQITMVSKSGGNQYHGAAFEYARNKVFNAAPWNSSCSG
;
A
#
# COMPACT_ATOMS: atom_id res chain seq x y z
N MET A 1 -47.81 5.55 -38.88
CA MET A 1 -47.39 4.15 -39.03
C MET A 1 -46.28 3.90 -38.02
N THR A 2 -46.67 3.49 -36.81
CA THR A 2 -45.80 3.32 -35.63
C THR A 2 -45.29 1.88 -35.60
N MET A 3 -43.97 1.70 -35.74
CA MET A 3 -43.33 0.38 -35.75
C MET A 3 -42.65 0.12 -34.40
N PHE A 4 -43.39 -0.48 -33.46
CA PHE A 4 -42.82 -1.04 -32.24
C PHE A 4 -42.11 -2.35 -32.59
N HIS A 5 -40.77 -2.35 -32.56
CA HIS A 5 -39.98 -3.56 -32.63
C HIS A 5 -40.21 -4.40 -31.38
N LYS A 6 -40.91 -5.53 -31.53
CA LYS A 6 -41.03 -6.55 -30.48
C LYS A 6 -39.65 -7.18 -30.24
N LEU A 7 -39.04 -6.87 -29.10
CA LEU A 7 -37.91 -7.63 -28.57
C LEU A 7 -38.35 -9.09 -28.36
N SER A 8 -37.66 -10.01 -29.00
CA SER A 8 -37.91 -11.45 -28.87
C SER A 8 -37.67 -11.90 -27.42
N SER A 9 -38.57 -12.72 -26.88
CA SER A 9 -38.52 -13.29 -25.52
C SER A 9 -37.17 -13.94 -25.17
N SER A 10 -36.46 -14.47 -26.18
CA SER A 10 -35.13 -15.07 -26.02
C SER A 10 -34.00 -14.06 -25.73
N ALA A 11 -34.13 -12.80 -26.15
CA ALA A 11 -33.14 -11.76 -25.86
C ALA A 11 -33.23 -11.27 -24.40
N ILE A 12 -34.44 -11.20 -23.85
CA ILE A 12 -34.70 -10.81 -22.46
C ILE A 12 -34.16 -11.89 -21.51
N PHE A 13 -34.36 -13.16 -21.85
CA PHE A 13 -33.86 -14.28 -21.05
C PHE A 13 -32.32 -14.37 -21.05
N ARG A 14 -31.67 -14.09 -22.19
CA ARG A 14 -30.20 -14.05 -22.31
C ARG A 14 -29.58 -12.86 -21.56
N PHE A 15 -30.23 -11.70 -21.59
CA PHE A 15 -29.79 -10.51 -20.85
C PHE A 15 -29.93 -10.73 -19.33
N GLY A 16 -31.03 -11.33 -18.86
CA GLY A 16 -31.22 -11.69 -17.46
C GLY A 16 -30.18 -12.68 -16.95
N PHE A 17 -29.80 -13.67 -17.77
CA PHE A 17 -28.77 -14.64 -17.41
C PHE A 17 -27.37 -14.02 -17.34
N LEU A 18 -27.04 -13.08 -18.23
CA LEU A 18 -25.77 -12.34 -18.21
C LEU A 18 -25.67 -11.40 -17.00
N VAL A 19 -26.76 -10.71 -16.65
CA VAL A 19 -26.81 -9.85 -15.46
C VAL A 19 -26.71 -10.68 -14.17
N ALA A 20 -27.41 -11.82 -14.10
CA ALA A 20 -27.31 -12.74 -12.96
C ALA A 20 -25.92 -13.38 -12.83
N PHE A 21 -25.26 -13.70 -13.96
CA PHE A 21 -23.89 -14.19 -13.96
C PHE A 21 -22.90 -13.10 -13.49
N PHE A 22 -23.07 -11.85 -13.93
CA PHE A 22 -22.24 -10.72 -13.47
C PHE A 22 -22.46 -10.41 -11.97
N LEU A 23 -23.71 -10.42 -11.49
CA LEU A 23 -24.02 -10.22 -10.07
C LEU A 23 -23.51 -11.39 -9.21
N GLY A 24 -23.66 -12.63 -9.67
CA GLY A 24 -23.17 -13.82 -8.98
C GLY A 24 -21.64 -13.87 -8.90
N SER A 25 -20.95 -13.41 -9.95
CA SER A 25 -19.49 -13.26 -9.97
C SER A 25 -19.03 -12.22 -8.96
N PHE A 26 -19.76 -11.10 -8.82
CA PHE A 26 -19.43 -10.03 -7.86
C PHE A 26 -19.60 -10.48 -6.40
N ALA A 27 -20.55 -11.37 -6.12
CA ALA A 27 -20.83 -11.89 -4.78
C ALA A 27 -19.75 -12.85 -4.25
N LEU A 28 -19.01 -13.54 -5.14
CA LEU A 28 -17.96 -14.50 -4.77
C LEU A 28 -16.61 -13.85 -4.43
N VAL A 29 -16.40 -12.57 -4.79
CA VAL A 29 -15.14 -11.84 -4.52
C VAL A 29 -15.03 -11.37 -3.06
N LEU A 30 -16.12 -11.42 -2.29
CA LEU A 30 -16.20 -10.88 -0.93
C LEU A 30 -15.52 -11.73 0.17
N SER A 31 -14.99 -12.92 -0.16
CA SER A 31 -14.54 -13.88 0.86
C SER A 31 -13.03 -14.16 0.88
N ALA A 32 -12.21 -13.46 0.11
CA ALA A 32 -10.76 -13.62 0.15
C ALA A 32 -10.11 -12.58 1.10
N ARG A 33 -10.06 -12.88 2.40
CA ARG A 33 -9.23 -12.13 3.36
C ARG A 33 -7.89 -12.83 3.57
N ALA A 34 -7.05 -12.79 2.55
CA ALA A 34 -5.65 -13.19 2.63
C ALA A 34 -4.77 -12.02 2.14
N GLN A 35 -4.76 -10.92 2.88
CA GLN A 35 -3.81 -9.83 2.65
C GLN A 35 -2.64 -9.97 3.63
N ILE A 36 -1.45 -10.27 3.13
CA ILE A 36 -0.20 -10.42 3.91
C ILE A 36 0.64 -9.13 3.76
N GLY A 37 -0.01 -7.98 3.96
CA GLY A 37 0.62 -6.65 3.81
C GLY A 37 0.29 -5.66 4.95
N ASN A 38 -0.32 -6.15 6.03
CA ASN A 38 -0.77 -5.29 7.12
C ASN A 38 0.39 -4.91 8.07
N ALA A 39 0.30 -3.71 8.63
CA ALA A 39 1.20 -3.20 9.64
C ALA A 39 0.83 -3.68 11.05
N THR A 40 1.78 -3.53 11.97
CA THR A 40 1.56 -3.65 13.42
C THR A 40 1.91 -2.32 14.06
N LEU A 41 1.07 -1.85 14.99
CA LEU A 41 1.35 -0.66 15.81
C LEU A 41 1.43 -1.09 17.28
N GLY A 42 2.62 -0.99 17.87
CA GLY A 42 2.85 -1.20 19.29
C GLY A 42 3.14 0.10 20.02
N GLY A 43 3.25 0.03 21.34
CA GLY A 43 3.65 1.17 22.15
C GLY A 43 3.47 0.90 23.63
N THR A 44 3.82 1.90 24.43
CA THR A 44 3.66 1.92 25.88
C THR A 44 2.85 3.13 26.32
N VAL A 45 2.02 2.94 27.33
CA VAL A 45 1.26 3.99 28.01
C VAL A 45 1.92 4.26 29.35
N MET A 46 2.37 5.49 29.56
CA MET A 46 3.05 5.92 30.78
C MET A 46 2.36 7.14 31.40
N ASP A 47 2.58 7.37 32.69
CA ASP A 47 2.19 8.59 33.39
C ASP A 47 3.30 9.65 33.37
N PRO A 48 3.10 10.88 33.92
CA PRO A 48 4.12 11.92 33.91
C PRO A 48 5.37 11.61 34.76
N SER A 49 5.29 10.61 35.64
CA SER A 49 6.42 10.12 36.43
C SER A 49 7.22 9.03 35.72
N GLY A 50 6.75 8.55 34.57
CA GLY A 50 7.34 7.44 33.82
C GLY A 50 6.86 6.06 34.27
N ALA A 51 5.84 5.98 35.13
CA ALA A 51 5.26 4.72 35.55
C ALA A 51 4.31 4.16 34.47
N ALA A 52 4.30 2.85 34.31
CA ALA A 52 3.40 2.15 33.39
C ALA A 52 1.93 2.31 33.80
N VAL A 53 1.06 2.61 32.83
CA VAL A 53 -0.39 2.69 33.04
C VAL A 53 -1.05 1.45 32.45
N ALA A 54 -1.48 0.54 33.33
CA ALA A 54 -2.22 -0.66 32.95
C ALA A 54 -3.72 -0.38 32.72
N ASP A 55 -4.38 -1.24 31.95
CA ASP A 55 -5.80 -1.20 31.61
C ASP A 55 -6.27 0.19 31.09
N ALA A 56 -5.41 0.87 30.34
CA ALA A 56 -5.82 2.00 29.51
C ALA A 56 -6.50 1.46 28.25
N GLU A 57 -7.65 2.02 27.88
CA GLU A 57 -8.36 1.70 26.65
C GLU A 57 -7.74 2.48 25.49
N LEU A 58 -7.34 1.76 24.44
CA LEU A 58 -6.79 2.35 23.23
C LEU A 58 -7.73 2.10 22.06
N THR A 59 -8.01 3.17 21.30
CA THR A 59 -8.78 3.11 20.05
C THR A 59 -7.94 3.72 18.93
N LEU A 60 -7.62 2.92 17.92
CA LEU A 60 -6.95 3.35 16.70
C LEU A 60 -8.00 3.54 15.60
N VAL A 61 -8.10 4.75 15.05
CA VAL A 61 -9.14 5.14 14.09
C VAL A 61 -8.51 5.45 12.74
N SER A 62 -8.96 4.78 11.68
CA SER A 62 -8.54 5.10 10.31
C SER A 62 -9.16 6.42 9.85
N GLN A 63 -8.35 7.36 9.38
CA GLN A 63 -8.86 8.62 8.83
C GLN A 63 -9.63 8.41 7.52
N ALA A 64 -9.30 7.37 6.74
CA ALA A 64 -9.90 7.12 5.43
C ALA A 64 -11.23 6.37 5.49
N THR A 65 -11.38 5.44 6.43
CA THR A 65 -12.55 4.54 6.51
C THR A 65 -13.35 4.70 7.81
N SER A 66 -12.85 5.48 8.77
CA SER A 66 -13.41 5.57 10.13
C SER A 66 -13.49 4.21 10.84
N PHE A 67 -12.75 3.20 10.36
CA PHE A 67 -12.64 1.91 11.02
C PHE A 67 -11.91 2.08 12.36
N GLU A 68 -12.45 1.48 13.42
CA GLU A 68 -11.87 1.49 14.75
C GLU A 68 -11.30 0.11 15.11
N ALA A 69 -10.03 0.07 15.48
CA ALA A 69 -9.43 -1.06 16.18
C ALA A 69 -9.29 -0.70 17.68
N LYS A 70 -9.56 -1.66 18.57
CA LYS A 70 -9.45 -1.46 20.02
C LYS A 70 -8.42 -2.39 20.63
N ALA A 71 -7.68 -1.89 21.61
CA ALA A 71 -6.72 -2.64 22.40
C ALA A 71 -6.74 -2.12 23.85
N THR A 72 -6.15 -2.90 24.75
CA THR A 72 -5.97 -2.52 26.16
C THR A 72 -4.51 -2.70 26.52
N SER A 73 -3.94 -1.79 27.30
CA SER A 73 -2.58 -1.91 27.80
C SER A 73 -2.47 -2.95 28.92
N ASN A 74 -1.36 -3.68 28.95
CA ASN A 74 -1.05 -4.70 29.96
C ASN A 74 -0.48 -4.08 31.26
N GLU A 75 -0.08 -4.91 32.22
CA GLU A 75 0.53 -4.48 33.49
C GLU A 75 1.81 -3.64 33.34
N ARG A 76 2.51 -3.76 32.21
CA ARG A 76 3.69 -2.97 31.86
C ARG A 76 3.36 -1.73 31.01
N GLY A 77 2.07 -1.45 30.81
CA GLY A 77 1.59 -0.36 29.97
C GLY A 77 1.73 -0.63 28.48
N GLU A 78 2.18 -1.81 28.07
CA GLU A 78 2.40 -2.16 26.66
C GLU A 78 1.07 -2.50 25.98
N TYR A 79 0.94 -2.13 24.71
CA TYR A 79 -0.20 -2.48 23.87
C TYR A 79 0.25 -2.85 22.46
N THR A 80 -0.63 -3.50 21.70
CA THR A 80 -0.37 -3.81 20.29
C THR A 80 -1.66 -3.91 19.47
N PHE A 81 -1.70 -3.23 18.34
CA PHE A 81 -2.64 -3.43 17.25
C PHE A 81 -1.98 -4.26 16.17
N ARG A 82 -2.49 -5.47 15.92
CA ARG A 82 -1.99 -6.36 14.87
C ARG A 82 -2.88 -6.25 13.64
N ASN A 83 -2.30 -6.53 12.48
CA ASN A 83 -3.04 -6.64 11.22
C ASN A 83 -3.80 -5.35 10.85
N VAL A 84 -3.14 -4.20 11.03
CA VAL A 84 -3.66 -2.87 10.68
C VAL A 84 -3.36 -2.58 9.22
N THR A 85 -4.37 -2.21 8.43
CA THR A 85 -4.16 -1.87 7.02
C THR A 85 -3.27 -0.63 6.86
N PRO A 86 -2.36 -0.56 5.88
CA PRO A 86 -1.54 0.64 5.65
C PRO A 86 -2.40 1.90 5.42
N GLY A 87 -2.03 3.02 6.03
CA GLY A 87 -2.76 4.29 5.96
C GLY A 87 -2.51 5.21 7.14
N THR A 88 -3.28 6.30 7.23
CA THR A 88 -3.18 7.30 8.30
C THR A 88 -4.23 7.07 9.39
N TYR A 89 -3.78 7.09 10.64
CA TYR A 89 -4.59 6.78 11.82
C TYR A 89 -4.47 7.81 12.92
N ASP A 90 -5.52 7.92 13.72
CA ASP A 90 -5.52 8.64 14.98
C ASP A 90 -5.60 7.63 16.13
N LEU A 91 -4.72 7.75 17.12
CA LEU A 91 -4.71 6.93 18.32
C LEU A 91 -5.33 7.71 19.48
N LYS A 92 -6.37 7.16 20.08
CA LYS A 92 -6.98 7.67 21.30
C LYS A 92 -6.68 6.74 22.46
N VAL A 93 -6.26 7.29 23.59
CA VAL A 93 -6.02 6.54 24.84
C VAL A 93 -6.85 7.14 25.96
N VAL A 94 -7.58 6.29 26.68
CA VAL A 94 -8.47 6.67 27.78
C VAL A 94 -8.16 5.82 29.01
N LYS A 95 -8.00 6.48 30.16
CA LYS A 95 -7.88 5.84 31.47
C LYS A 95 -8.54 6.71 32.52
N ALA A 96 -9.34 6.11 33.41
CA ALA A 96 -9.93 6.84 34.53
C ALA A 96 -8.83 7.44 35.43
N GLY A 97 -8.99 8.70 35.83
CA GLY A 97 -7.98 9.45 36.59
C GLY A 97 -6.93 10.17 35.73
N PHE A 98 -7.01 10.02 34.40
CA PHE A 98 -6.17 10.73 33.44
C PHE A 98 -7.03 11.52 32.44
N GLN A 99 -6.42 12.55 31.86
CA GLN A 99 -6.95 13.23 30.68
C GLN A 99 -6.93 12.28 29.47
N ASN A 100 -7.87 12.44 28.54
CA ASN A 100 -7.83 11.69 27.28
C ASN A 100 -6.58 12.12 26.49
N TYR A 101 -5.88 11.16 25.91
CA TYR A 101 -4.78 11.42 25.00
C TYR A 101 -5.22 11.09 23.58
N VAL A 102 -4.94 11.99 22.64
CA VAL A 102 -5.20 11.79 21.22
C VAL A 102 -3.94 12.15 20.45
N GLN A 103 -3.38 11.20 19.72
CA GLN A 103 -2.30 11.43 18.78
C GLN A 103 -2.85 11.27 17.37
N LYS A 104 -2.71 12.32 16.55
CA LYS A 104 -3.24 12.33 15.20
C LYS A 104 -2.15 12.09 14.15
N GLY A 105 -2.56 11.60 12.98
CA GLY A 105 -1.70 11.57 11.80
C GLY A 105 -0.61 10.49 11.83
N ILE A 106 -0.85 9.38 12.54
CA ILE A 106 0.07 8.24 12.58
C ILE A 106 0.02 7.54 11.22
N VAL A 107 1.11 7.64 10.45
CA VAL A 107 1.24 6.98 9.14
C VAL A 107 1.81 5.58 9.33
N LEU A 108 1.05 4.56 8.96
CA LEU A 108 1.48 3.16 8.93
C LEU A 108 1.69 2.71 7.50
N THR A 109 2.91 2.27 7.20
CA THR A 109 3.33 1.74 5.88
C THR A 109 3.29 0.22 5.86
N ILE A 110 3.36 -0.37 4.66
CA ILE A 110 3.29 -1.82 4.45
C ILE A 110 4.34 -2.56 5.29
N ASN A 111 3.98 -3.69 5.92
CA ASN A 111 4.90 -4.54 6.68
C ASN A 111 5.75 -3.76 7.72
N GLN A 112 5.21 -2.66 8.25
CA GLN A 112 5.86 -1.87 9.27
C GLN A 112 5.49 -2.37 10.66
N SER A 113 6.49 -2.50 11.54
CA SER A 113 6.28 -2.47 12.99
C SER A 113 6.48 -1.02 13.44
N GLY A 114 5.36 -0.31 13.60
CA GLY A 114 5.34 1.07 14.08
C GLY A 114 5.26 1.10 15.60
N ARG A 115 5.85 2.14 16.20
CA ARG A 115 5.78 2.38 17.65
C ARG A 115 5.24 3.77 17.96
N ALA A 116 4.17 3.85 18.76
CA ALA A 116 3.63 5.11 19.27
C ALA A 116 3.51 5.04 20.80
N ASP A 117 4.41 5.69 21.53
CA ASP A 117 4.30 5.76 22.98
C ASP A 117 3.37 6.93 23.39
N ALA A 118 2.58 6.72 24.44
CA ALA A 118 1.62 7.70 24.95
C ALA A 118 1.93 8.06 26.41
N THR A 119 2.10 9.35 26.70
CA THR A 119 2.24 9.84 28.08
C THR A 119 0.95 10.54 28.51
N LEU A 120 0.23 9.93 29.44
CA LEU A 120 -1.01 10.47 29.98
C LEU A 120 -0.72 11.57 31.01
N LYS A 121 -1.58 12.59 31.05
CA LYS A 121 -1.57 13.61 32.12
C LYS A 121 -2.63 13.29 33.15
N VAL A 122 -2.30 13.43 34.43
CA VAL A 122 -3.26 13.27 35.53
C VAL A 122 -4.34 14.36 35.40
N GLY A 123 -5.61 13.96 35.48
CA GLY A 123 -6.74 14.86 35.30
C GLY A 123 -8.06 14.12 35.10
N THR A 124 -9.11 14.85 34.74
CA THR A 124 -10.41 14.23 34.42
C THR A 124 -10.49 13.86 32.94
N THR A 125 -11.22 12.80 32.62
CA THR A 125 -11.43 12.31 31.24
C THR A 125 -12.21 13.30 30.34
N SER A 126 -12.70 14.41 30.89
CA SER A 126 -13.30 15.52 30.12
C SER A 126 -12.25 16.37 29.39
N GLU A 127 -11.01 16.38 29.88
CA GLU A 127 -9.92 17.14 29.28
C GLU A 127 -9.17 16.26 28.28
N THR A 128 -8.84 16.81 27.12
CA THR A 128 -8.19 16.07 26.03
C THR A 128 -6.89 16.75 25.64
N VAL A 129 -5.80 15.98 25.64
CA VAL A 129 -4.50 16.38 25.10
C VAL A 129 -4.41 15.86 23.67
N THR A 130 -4.31 16.77 22.71
CA THR A 130 -4.07 16.41 21.31
C THR A 130 -2.61 16.67 20.97
N VAL A 131 -1.91 15.65 20.47
CA VAL A 131 -0.58 15.77 19.88
C VAL A 131 -0.74 15.81 18.37
N GLU A 132 -0.42 16.97 17.78
CA GLU A 132 -0.40 17.19 16.34
C GLU A 132 1.06 17.35 15.91
N GLY A 133 1.59 16.36 15.19
CA GLY A 133 2.96 16.40 14.66
C GLY A 133 3.21 15.23 13.72
N GLU A 134 3.92 15.49 12.61
CA GLU A 134 4.49 14.48 11.70
C GLU A 134 5.56 13.67 12.45
N ASN A 135 5.15 12.83 13.39
CA ASN A 135 6.06 11.91 14.05
C ASN A 135 6.26 10.72 13.12
N THR A 136 7.30 10.80 12.29
CA THR A 136 7.82 9.65 11.54
C THR A 136 8.05 8.52 12.53
N LEU A 137 7.29 7.44 12.42
CA LEU A 137 7.42 6.29 13.30
C LEU A 137 8.81 5.67 13.08
N ILE A 138 9.71 5.83 14.04
CA ILE A 138 11.04 5.21 13.98
C ILE A 138 10.89 3.73 14.36
N ASN A 139 11.29 2.85 13.45
CA ASN A 139 11.37 1.42 13.71
C ASN A 139 12.66 1.11 14.50
N TYR A 140 12.52 0.85 15.80
CA TYR A 140 13.60 0.35 16.67
C TYR A 140 13.54 -1.17 16.91
N ASP A 141 12.49 -1.85 16.43
CA ASP A 141 12.22 -3.24 16.78
C ASP A 141 12.97 -4.24 15.89
N ASN A 142 13.39 -3.84 14.70
CA ASN A 142 14.18 -4.70 13.82
C ASN A 142 15.23 -3.92 12.99
N GLY A 143 16.32 -4.60 12.63
CA GLY A 143 17.43 -4.03 11.83
C GLY A 143 17.17 -4.00 10.32
N THR A 144 15.92 -3.99 9.88
CA THR A 144 15.57 -4.11 8.45
C THR A 144 15.93 -2.84 7.69
N VAL A 145 16.62 -2.97 6.55
CA VAL A 145 16.86 -1.85 5.63
C VAL A 145 15.82 -1.89 4.52
N GLN A 146 14.94 -0.89 4.50
CA GLN A 146 13.80 -0.80 3.61
C GLN A 146 13.72 0.59 2.98
N GLY A 147 13.23 0.65 1.73
CA GLY A 147 12.85 1.88 1.06
C GLY A 147 11.42 1.74 0.54
N GLY A 148 10.63 2.80 0.66
CA GLY A 148 9.26 2.88 0.16
C GLY A 148 9.09 4.08 -0.76
N ILE A 149 8.14 4.00 -1.68
CA ILE A 149 7.73 5.12 -2.52
C ILE A 149 6.29 5.44 -2.19
N ASP A 150 6.10 6.64 -1.63
CA ASP A 150 4.81 7.12 -1.18
C ASP A 150 3.81 7.30 -2.33
N PRO A 151 2.50 7.17 -2.06
CA PRO A 151 1.45 7.32 -3.07
C PRO A 151 1.50 8.67 -3.82
N GLU A 152 1.89 9.74 -3.13
CA GLU A 152 2.04 11.07 -3.75
C GLU A 152 3.20 11.08 -4.75
N THR A 153 4.34 10.49 -4.38
CA THR A 153 5.50 10.35 -5.27
C THR A 153 5.17 9.46 -6.48
N VAL A 154 4.41 8.38 -6.29
CA VAL A 154 3.91 7.50 -7.37
C VAL A 154 2.98 8.26 -8.34
N LYS A 155 2.21 9.23 -7.83
CA LYS A 155 1.29 10.06 -8.62
C LYS A 155 2.01 11.19 -9.37
N ASP A 156 2.96 11.84 -8.71
CA ASP A 156 3.61 13.05 -9.21
C ASP A 156 4.77 12.76 -10.15
N LEU A 157 5.35 11.56 -10.08
CA LEU A 157 6.43 11.18 -10.98
C LEU A 157 5.90 10.84 -12.39
N PRO A 158 6.38 11.54 -13.43
CA PRO A 158 6.01 11.21 -14.81
C PRO A 158 6.60 9.84 -15.18
N LEU A 159 5.74 8.92 -15.61
CA LEU A 159 6.22 7.69 -16.23
C LEU A 159 6.52 7.96 -17.71
N ILE A 160 7.68 7.49 -18.16
CA ILE A 160 8.05 7.52 -19.57
C ILE A 160 7.15 6.52 -20.32
N VAL A 161 6.11 7.03 -20.97
CA VAL A 161 5.27 6.24 -21.90
C VAL A 161 5.91 6.26 -23.28
N SER A 162 7.07 5.62 -23.41
CA SER A 162 7.73 5.41 -24.72
C SER A 162 7.06 4.29 -25.52
N GLY A 163 5.73 4.22 -25.50
CA GLY A 163 4.94 3.12 -26.10
C GLY A 163 4.88 1.85 -25.27
N LYS A 164 5.40 1.87 -24.04
CA LYS A 164 5.31 0.78 -23.06
C LYS A 164 4.19 1.07 -22.05
N PRO A 165 3.54 0.03 -21.49
CA PRO A 165 2.56 0.19 -20.41
C PRO A 165 3.18 0.87 -19.18
N ARG A 166 2.40 1.70 -18.48
CA ARG A 166 2.80 2.29 -17.20
C ARG A 166 2.90 1.17 -16.16
N SER A 167 4.10 0.93 -15.63
CA SER A 167 4.33 -0.03 -14.54
C SER A 167 4.90 0.67 -13.32
N SER A 168 4.23 0.51 -12.17
CA SER A 168 4.69 0.95 -10.84
C SER A 168 6.08 0.41 -10.47
N ALA A 169 6.46 -0.74 -11.04
CA ALA A 169 7.79 -1.33 -10.92
C ALA A 169 8.91 -0.37 -11.33
N SER A 170 8.62 0.53 -12.28
CA SER A 170 9.60 1.52 -12.75
C SER A 170 10.06 2.48 -11.65
N PHE A 171 9.21 2.71 -10.64
CA PHE A 171 9.57 3.57 -9.52
C PHE A 171 10.54 2.90 -8.56
N ALA A 172 10.47 1.58 -8.39
CA ALA A 172 11.39 0.86 -7.50
C ALA A 172 12.87 1.06 -7.87
N VAL A 173 13.19 1.40 -9.12
CA VAL A 173 14.55 1.77 -9.57
C VAL A 173 15.08 3.05 -8.91
N LEU A 174 14.19 3.90 -8.38
CA LEU A 174 14.56 5.11 -7.63
C LEU A 174 15.00 4.81 -6.20
N LEU A 175 14.73 3.59 -5.70
CA LEU A 175 15.08 3.22 -4.34
C LEU A 175 16.57 2.90 -4.22
N PRO A 176 17.21 3.26 -3.08
CA PRO A 176 18.60 2.92 -2.82
C PRO A 176 18.83 1.41 -2.91
N GLY A 177 19.96 1.02 -3.52
CA GLY A 177 20.33 -0.40 -3.68
C GLY A 177 19.72 -1.07 -4.91
N VAL A 178 18.84 -0.41 -5.67
CA VAL A 178 18.30 -0.92 -6.93
C VAL A 178 19.10 -0.37 -8.11
N SER A 179 19.70 -1.24 -8.92
CA SER A 179 20.51 -0.86 -10.09
C SER A 179 20.05 -1.59 -11.35
N THR A 180 19.84 -0.87 -12.45
CA THR A 180 19.45 -1.44 -13.76
C THR A 180 20.64 -1.70 -14.67
N GLY A 181 21.87 -1.57 -14.16
CA GLY A 181 23.08 -1.63 -14.99
C GLY A 181 23.07 -0.54 -16.07
N SER A 182 23.31 -0.91 -17.32
CA SER A 182 23.40 0.03 -18.45
C SER A 182 22.08 0.22 -19.22
N SER A 183 21.02 -0.52 -18.90
CA SER A 183 19.81 -0.54 -19.74
C SER A 183 18.76 0.51 -19.38
N ASN A 184 18.84 1.15 -18.20
CA ASN A 184 17.80 2.05 -17.67
C ASN A 184 16.39 1.44 -17.68
N GLU A 185 16.30 0.10 -17.58
CA GLU A 185 15.03 -0.63 -17.67
C GLU A 185 14.83 -1.40 -16.37
N ALA A 186 13.66 -1.23 -15.75
CA ALA A 186 13.33 -1.92 -14.51
C ALA A 186 13.42 -3.45 -14.65
N PHE A 187 13.10 -4.02 -15.82
CA PHE A 187 13.31 -5.45 -16.12
C PHE A 187 14.73 -5.96 -15.76
N ASN A 188 15.75 -5.12 -15.91
CA ASN A 188 17.15 -5.49 -15.63
C ASN A 188 17.63 -5.05 -14.25
N ALA A 189 16.71 -4.62 -13.37
CA ALA A 189 17.06 -4.20 -12.03
C ALA A 189 17.64 -5.38 -11.23
N ARG A 190 18.61 -5.03 -10.40
CA ARG A 190 19.24 -5.90 -9.41
C ARG A 190 19.23 -5.17 -8.09
N ILE A 191 18.85 -5.86 -7.02
CA ILE A 191 18.85 -5.33 -5.67
C ILE A 191 20.15 -5.75 -4.99
N ASN A 192 20.91 -4.79 -4.46
CA ASN A 192 22.16 -5.01 -3.71
C ASN A 192 23.20 -5.90 -4.42
N GLY A 193 23.27 -5.85 -5.75
CA GLY A 193 24.21 -6.64 -6.55
C GLY A 193 23.80 -8.10 -6.76
N GLY A 194 22.57 -8.46 -6.39
CA GLY A 194 21.98 -9.78 -6.62
C GLY A 194 21.74 -10.13 -8.09
N LEU A 195 21.30 -11.37 -8.33
CA LEU A 195 21.00 -11.87 -9.67
C LEU A 195 19.68 -11.27 -10.19
N GLN A 196 19.56 -11.18 -11.52
CA GLN A 196 18.28 -10.87 -12.16
C GLN A 196 17.29 -12.01 -11.88
N SER A 197 16.05 -11.68 -11.49
CA SER A 197 15.06 -12.64 -10.96
C SER A 197 15.48 -13.35 -9.67
N GLY A 198 16.55 -12.87 -8.99
CA GLY A 198 16.95 -13.36 -7.67
C GLY A 198 16.15 -12.71 -6.53
N ASP A 199 15.34 -11.71 -6.87
CA ASP A 199 14.35 -11.02 -6.05
C ASP A 199 12.97 -11.67 -6.20
N GLU A 200 12.08 -11.40 -5.23
CA GLU A 200 10.68 -11.82 -5.31
C GLU A 200 9.77 -10.59 -5.21
N ALA A 201 8.63 -10.68 -5.88
CA ALA A 201 7.61 -9.64 -5.85
C ALA A 201 6.29 -10.17 -5.30
N LEU A 202 5.67 -9.38 -4.44
CA LEU A 202 4.43 -9.65 -3.75
C LEU A 202 3.44 -8.52 -4.05
N LEU A 203 2.21 -8.85 -4.43
CA LEU A 203 1.08 -7.93 -4.49
C LEU A 203 0.08 -8.27 -3.40
N ASP A 204 -0.16 -7.33 -2.48
CA ASP A 204 -1.06 -7.52 -1.33
C ASP A 204 -0.71 -8.79 -0.50
N GLY A 205 0.56 -9.22 -0.58
CA GLY A 205 1.06 -10.44 0.07
C GLY A 205 0.99 -11.71 -0.78
N ALA A 206 0.43 -11.67 -1.98
CA ALA A 206 0.43 -12.79 -2.93
C ALA A 206 1.65 -12.74 -3.84
N THR A 207 2.30 -13.89 -4.06
CA THR A 207 3.45 -13.99 -4.97
C THR A 207 3.06 -13.67 -6.41
N MET A 208 3.88 -12.84 -7.06
CA MET A 208 3.78 -12.48 -8.46
C MET A 208 4.78 -13.28 -9.30
N GLN A 209 5.20 -14.46 -8.84
CA GLN A 209 6.10 -15.32 -9.60
C GLN A 209 5.38 -15.90 -10.83
N GLU A 210 6.03 -15.79 -11.99
CA GLU A 210 5.57 -16.36 -13.24
C GLU A 210 6.21 -17.75 -13.42
N GLY A 211 5.36 -18.76 -13.68
CA GLY A 211 5.77 -20.17 -13.65
C GLY A 211 6.33 -20.70 -14.98
N PHE A 212 5.95 -20.14 -16.13
CA PHE A 212 6.31 -20.65 -17.46
C PHE A 212 7.76 -20.33 -17.84
N MET A 213 8.19 -19.09 -17.58
CA MET A 213 9.54 -18.57 -17.77
C MET A 213 10.36 -18.58 -16.48
N SER A 214 9.77 -18.99 -15.34
CA SER A 214 10.38 -18.95 -14.01
C SER A 214 10.90 -17.55 -13.64
N GLN A 215 10.11 -16.52 -13.99
CA GLN A 215 10.44 -15.13 -13.70
C GLN A 215 9.87 -14.71 -12.34
N SER A 216 10.61 -13.87 -11.62
CA SER A 216 10.20 -13.38 -10.30
C SER A 216 10.62 -11.91 -10.13
N GLY A 217 10.22 -11.30 -9.02
CA GLY A 217 10.69 -9.99 -8.63
C GLY A 217 10.41 -8.92 -9.68
N MET A 218 11.40 -8.06 -9.92
CA MET A 218 11.29 -6.92 -10.85
C MET A 218 10.94 -7.35 -12.28
N VAL A 219 11.44 -8.51 -12.71
CA VAL A 219 11.23 -9.05 -14.05
C VAL A 219 9.74 -9.31 -14.27
N SER A 220 9.10 -10.02 -13.33
CA SER A 220 7.71 -10.43 -13.49
C SER A 220 6.71 -9.28 -13.34
N ILE A 221 6.95 -8.35 -12.40
CA ILE A 221 6.06 -7.17 -12.22
C ILE A 221 6.15 -6.15 -13.36
N GLN A 222 7.26 -6.16 -14.09
CA GLN A 222 7.45 -5.27 -15.23
C GLN A 222 7.05 -5.94 -16.55
N GLY A 223 7.23 -7.25 -16.70
CA GLY A 223 6.94 -8.00 -17.92
C GLY A 223 5.53 -8.60 -17.98
N ASP A 224 5.09 -9.24 -16.90
CA ASP A 224 3.93 -10.14 -16.92
C ASP A 224 2.74 -9.59 -16.12
N PHE A 225 3.02 -8.92 -14.99
CA PHE A 225 2.01 -8.43 -14.06
C PHE A 225 2.11 -6.91 -13.87
N GLN A 226 2.05 -6.19 -14.99
CA GLN A 226 2.16 -4.73 -14.99
C GLN A 226 0.99 -4.08 -14.24
N MET A 227 1.32 -3.37 -13.16
CA MET A 227 0.34 -2.59 -12.41
C MET A 227 0.44 -1.11 -12.77
N SER A 228 -0.71 -0.51 -13.11
CA SER A 228 -0.77 0.94 -13.24
C SER A 228 -0.45 1.60 -11.89
N PRO A 229 0.37 2.67 -11.86
CA PRO A 229 0.59 3.48 -10.66
C PRO A 229 -0.70 3.93 -9.98
N ASP A 230 -1.75 4.16 -10.76
CA ASP A 230 -3.04 4.62 -10.24
C ASP A 230 -3.71 3.60 -9.32
N MET A 231 -3.40 2.31 -9.48
CA MET A 231 -3.94 1.23 -8.64
C MET A 231 -3.06 0.90 -7.43
N VAL A 232 -1.81 1.37 -7.41
CA VAL A 232 -0.83 1.05 -6.35
C VAL A 232 -0.81 2.17 -5.34
N GLN A 233 -0.98 1.82 -4.06
CA GLN A 233 -0.87 2.74 -2.95
C GLN A 233 0.60 3.01 -2.62
N GLU A 234 1.39 1.95 -2.49
CA GLU A 234 2.79 2.04 -2.07
C GLU A 234 3.59 0.90 -2.70
N VAL A 235 4.83 1.20 -3.06
CA VAL A 235 5.83 0.21 -3.49
C VAL A 235 6.95 0.21 -2.46
N LYS A 236 7.19 -0.94 -1.83
CA LYS A 236 8.21 -1.13 -0.80
C LYS A 236 9.24 -2.15 -1.27
N VAL A 237 10.52 -1.84 -1.08
CA VAL A 237 11.63 -2.75 -1.36
C VAL A 237 12.40 -3.01 -0.08
N LEU A 238 12.43 -4.27 0.32
CA LEU A 238 13.23 -4.80 1.41
C LEU A 238 14.55 -5.28 0.83
N THR A 239 15.64 -4.64 1.24
CA THR A 239 16.95 -4.83 0.59
C THR A 239 17.90 -5.69 1.43
N SER A 240 17.74 -5.73 2.76
CA SER A 240 18.52 -6.58 3.65
C SER A 240 17.82 -6.85 4.98
N ALA A 241 18.24 -7.91 5.68
CA ALA A 241 17.77 -8.28 7.02
C ALA A 241 16.23 -8.44 7.14
N TYR A 242 15.58 -8.83 6.04
CA TYR A 242 14.15 -9.16 6.01
C TYR A 242 13.89 -10.52 6.68
N ALA A 243 12.69 -10.70 7.21
CA ALA A 243 12.32 -11.88 7.99
C ALA A 243 12.39 -13.18 7.16
N PRO A 244 12.71 -14.34 7.77
CA PRO A 244 12.80 -15.63 7.07
C PRO A 244 11.50 -16.10 6.41
N GLU A 245 10.35 -15.52 6.79
CA GLU A 245 9.05 -15.77 6.17
C GLU A 245 9.02 -15.44 4.67
N TYR A 246 9.93 -14.58 4.22
CA TYR A 246 10.13 -14.21 2.81
C TYR A 246 11.11 -15.14 2.07
N GLY A 247 11.30 -16.37 2.55
CA GLY A 247 12.41 -17.29 2.27
C GLY A 247 12.64 -17.77 0.83
N SER A 248 11.99 -17.19 -0.19
CA SER A 248 12.19 -17.53 -1.62
C SER A 248 13.12 -16.57 -2.37
N SER A 249 13.55 -15.46 -1.75
CA SER A 249 14.41 -14.46 -2.42
C SER A 249 15.84 -14.43 -1.88
N SER A 250 16.79 -14.38 -2.82
CA SER A 250 18.23 -14.31 -2.56
C SER A 250 18.79 -12.88 -2.61
N SER A 251 18.03 -11.93 -3.17
CA SER A 251 18.53 -10.60 -3.54
C SER A 251 17.71 -9.43 -2.97
N GLY A 252 16.45 -9.66 -2.59
CA GLY A 252 15.54 -8.65 -2.03
C GLY A 252 14.07 -8.95 -2.27
N GLN A 253 13.18 -8.31 -1.51
CA GLN A 253 11.73 -8.49 -1.64
C GLN A 253 11.07 -7.18 -2.06
N ILE A 254 10.23 -7.25 -3.08
CA ILE A 254 9.43 -6.12 -3.56
C ILE A 254 8.00 -6.39 -3.12
N THR A 255 7.42 -5.51 -2.31
CA THR A 255 6.02 -5.60 -1.91
C THR A 255 5.27 -4.40 -2.45
N MET A 256 4.19 -4.67 -3.16
CA MET A 256 3.24 -3.67 -3.63
C MET A 256 1.92 -3.88 -2.91
N VAL A 257 1.28 -2.78 -2.52
CA VAL A 257 -0.09 -2.80 -2.01
C VAL A 257 -0.99 -1.98 -2.89
N SER A 258 -2.13 -2.55 -3.24
CA SER A 258 -3.17 -1.87 -3.99
C SER A 258 -3.89 -0.83 -3.13
N LYS A 259 -4.40 0.23 -3.76
CA LYS A 259 -5.18 1.25 -3.04
C LYS A 259 -6.43 0.60 -2.43
N SER A 260 -6.53 0.72 -1.11
CA SER A 260 -7.76 0.34 -0.41
C SER A 260 -8.87 1.39 -0.63
N GLY A 261 -10.11 0.95 -0.75
CA GLY A 261 -11.27 1.84 -0.87
C GLY A 261 -11.46 2.68 0.40
N GLY A 262 -11.89 3.94 0.24
CA GLY A 262 -12.25 4.82 1.35
C GLY A 262 -13.76 5.01 1.45
N ASN A 263 -14.21 5.79 2.43
CA ASN A 263 -15.65 6.11 2.60
C ASN A 263 -16.21 7.07 1.54
N GLN A 264 -15.34 7.67 0.73
CA GLN A 264 -15.73 8.55 -0.36
C GLN A 264 -15.58 7.81 -1.70
N TYR A 265 -16.55 8.04 -2.59
CA TYR A 265 -16.48 7.51 -3.95
C TYR A 265 -15.31 8.15 -4.70
N HIS A 266 -14.43 7.32 -5.25
CA HIS A 266 -13.31 7.75 -6.08
C HIS A 266 -13.17 6.83 -7.29
N GLY A 267 -12.53 7.34 -8.34
CA GLY A 267 -12.29 6.63 -9.58
C GLY A 267 -11.36 7.46 -10.47
N ALA A 268 -10.63 6.78 -11.34
CA ALA A 268 -9.74 7.42 -12.31
C ALA A 268 -10.05 6.92 -13.72
N ALA A 269 -10.04 7.84 -14.67
CA ALA A 269 -10.08 7.53 -16.10
C ALA A 269 -8.84 8.16 -16.74
N PHE A 270 -8.22 7.41 -17.64
CA PHE A 270 -7.03 7.85 -18.35
C PHE A 270 -7.20 7.62 -19.85
N GLU A 271 -6.75 8.58 -20.65
CA GLU A 271 -6.67 8.49 -22.10
C GLU A 271 -5.26 8.89 -22.52
N TYR A 272 -4.66 8.09 -23.42
CA TYR A 272 -3.32 8.34 -23.92
C TYR A 272 -3.36 8.48 -25.44
N ALA A 273 -3.33 9.72 -25.91
CA ALA A 273 -3.24 10.03 -27.34
C ALA A 273 -1.79 10.37 -27.70
N ARG A 274 -1.06 9.40 -28.28
CA ARG A 274 0.27 9.65 -28.86
C ARG A 274 0.17 9.63 -30.38
N ASN A 275 0.29 10.80 -31.01
CA ASN A 275 0.27 10.91 -32.47
C ASN A 275 1.41 11.82 -32.97
N LYS A 276 1.71 11.75 -34.27
CA LYS A 276 2.73 12.59 -34.91
C LYS A 276 2.44 14.10 -34.81
N VAL A 277 1.18 14.49 -34.59
CA VAL A 277 0.73 15.89 -34.56
C VAL A 277 1.04 16.56 -33.22
N PHE A 278 0.98 15.81 -32.10
CA PHE A 278 1.24 16.30 -30.75
C PHE A 278 2.63 15.94 -30.21
N ASN A 279 3.36 15.03 -30.86
CA ASN A 279 4.73 14.72 -30.48
C ASN A 279 5.68 15.85 -30.93
N ALA A 280 6.47 16.38 -30.00
CA ALA A 280 7.57 17.27 -30.34
C ALA A 280 8.56 16.56 -31.29
N ALA A 281 8.97 17.26 -32.34
CA ALA A 281 10.00 16.77 -33.24
C ALA A 281 11.32 16.62 -32.45
N PRO A 282 12.01 15.46 -32.52
CA PRO A 282 13.30 15.32 -31.87
C PRO A 282 14.28 16.35 -32.45
N TRP A 283 15.17 16.88 -31.62
CA TRP A 283 16.14 17.93 -32.00
C TRP A 283 16.95 17.58 -33.28
N ASN A 284 17.12 16.30 -33.58
CA ASN A 284 17.88 15.81 -34.73
C ASN A 284 17.04 15.50 -35.99
N SER A 285 15.72 15.72 -36.00
CA SER A 285 14.92 15.53 -37.21
C SER A 285 14.92 16.82 -38.04
N SER A 286 15.65 16.82 -39.15
CA SER A 286 15.49 17.83 -40.20
C SER A 286 14.07 17.73 -40.77
N CYS A 287 13.27 18.78 -40.61
CA CYS A 287 12.01 18.93 -41.33
C CYS A 287 12.28 18.99 -42.83
N SER A 288 12.14 17.86 -43.53
CA SER A 288 11.90 17.86 -44.97
C SER A 288 10.39 17.96 -45.17
N GLY A 289 9.95 19.07 -45.78
CA GLY A 289 8.55 19.35 -46.11
C GLY A 289 7.94 18.37 -47.09
#